data_AF-A0A1C3WFQ2-F1
#
_entry.id   AF-A0A1C3WFQ2-F1
#
_cell.length_a   1.000
_cell.length_b   1.000
_cell.length_c   1.000
_cell.angle_alpha   90.00
_cell.angle_beta   90.00
_cell.angle_gamma   90.00
#
_symmetry.space_group_name_H-M   'P 1'
#
loop_
_entity.id
_entity.type
_entity.pdbx_description
1 polymer ?
#
loop_
_entity_poly.entity_id
_entity_poly.type
_entity_poly.pdbx_seq_one_letter_code
_entity_poly.pdbx_strand_id
1 'polypeptide(L)'
;MLAKDEASTTPYAQLDHGGRLDRVDFLAATISNLAFDVAGDGDAQTVRSLLDIGWMLKVMREDLAMCCSASNMTIIGNAVSLIRALQTRCVALPTVGTVH
;
A
#
# COMPACT_ATOMS: atom_id res chain seq x y z
N MET A 1 -21.34 5.52 -1.25
CA MET A 1 -21.02 4.93 -2.56
C MET A 1 -19.51 4.79 -2.63
N LEU A 2 -18.98 3.65 -2.16
CA LEU A 2 -17.56 3.33 -2.25
C LEU A 2 -17.28 3.09 -3.73
N ALA A 3 -16.85 4.14 -4.43
CA ALA A 3 -16.38 4.01 -5.79
C ALA A 3 -15.29 2.94 -5.78
N LYS A 4 -15.45 1.96 -6.68
CA LYS A 4 -14.43 0.99 -7.05
C LYS A 4 -13.20 1.78 -7.50
N ASP A 5 -12.34 2.17 -6.57
CA ASP A 5 -10.98 2.53 -6.87
C ASP A 5 -10.25 1.20 -7.05
N GLU A 6 -10.55 0.53 -8.17
CA GLU A 6 -9.65 -0.46 -8.72
C GLU A 6 -8.32 0.25 -8.81
N ALA A 7 -7.37 -0.15 -7.95
CA ALA A 7 -6.05 0.43 -7.84
C ALA A 7 -5.57 0.85 -9.23
N SER A 8 -5.71 2.15 -9.53
CA SER A 8 -5.54 2.69 -10.88
C SER A 8 -4.34 2.03 -11.56
N THR A 9 -4.59 1.42 -12.72
CA THR A 9 -3.58 0.71 -13.52
C THR A 9 -2.61 1.67 -14.18
N THR A 10 -2.89 2.98 -14.15
CA THR A 10 -2.00 4.01 -14.63
C THR A 10 -0.69 3.96 -13.84
N PRO A 11 0.45 3.76 -14.53
CA PRO A 11 1.77 3.80 -13.88
C PRO A 11 1.97 5.13 -13.16
N TYR A 12 2.53 5.08 -11.95
CA TYR A 12 2.71 6.27 -11.11
C TYR A 12 3.49 7.40 -11.81
N ALA A 13 4.43 7.07 -12.70
CA ALA A 13 5.18 8.03 -13.52
C ALA A 13 4.29 8.84 -14.47
N GLN A 14 3.15 8.28 -14.87
CA GLN A 14 2.23 8.89 -15.82
C GLN A 14 1.13 9.71 -15.14
N LEU A 15 1.05 9.66 -13.81
CA LEU A 15 0.15 10.53 -13.04
C LEU A 15 0.70 11.96 -13.02
N ASP A 16 -0.20 12.93 -13.05
CA ASP A 16 0.13 14.33 -12.77
C ASP A 16 0.48 14.53 -11.29
N HIS A 17 0.89 15.74 -10.92
CA HIS A 17 1.34 16.01 -9.56
C HIS A 17 0.27 15.72 -8.49
N GLY A 18 -0.99 16.08 -8.76
CA GLY A 18 -2.11 15.81 -7.86
C GLY A 18 -2.39 14.32 -7.71
N GLY A 19 -2.52 13.59 -8.83
CA GLY A 19 -2.74 12.14 -8.80
C GLY A 19 -1.60 11.37 -8.15
N ARG A 20 -0.36 11.90 -8.23
CA ARG A 20 0.77 11.32 -7.50
C ARG A 20 0.62 11.47 -5.98
N LEU A 21 0.22 12.64 -5.49
CA LEU A 21 -0.04 12.87 -4.07
C LEU A 21 -1.19 11.99 -3.57
N ASP A 22 -2.30 11.96 -4.30
CA ASP A 22 -3.46 11.13 -3.94
C ASP A 22 -3.10 9.63 -3.87
N ARG A 23 -2.24 9.17 -4.79
CA ARG A 23 -1.74 7.79 -4.79
C ARG A 23 -0.88 7.48 -3.57
N VAL A 24 0.00 8.40 -3.16
CA VAL A 24 0.82 8.24 -1.95
C VAL A 24 -0.05 8.18 -0.70
N ASP A 25 -1.05 9.05 -0.62
CA ASP A 25 -1.99 9.12 0.50
C ASP A 25 -2.79 7.84 0.65
N PHE A 26 -3.31 7.34 -0.47
CA PHE A 26 -4.03 6.06 -0.53
C PHE A 26 -3.15 4.89 -0.06
N LEU A 27 -1.90 4.82 -0.54
CA LEU A 27 -0.96 3.77 -0.17
C LEU A 27 -0.57 3.86 1.31
N ALA A 28 -0.36 5.07 1.84
CA ALA A 28 -0.03 5.26 3.25
C ALA A 28 -1.17 4.79 4.15
N ALA A 29 -2.41 5.17 3.84
CA ALA A 29 -3.59 4.73 4.57
C ALA A 29 -3.76 3.21 4.51
N THR A 30 -3.57 2.62 3.32
CA THR A 30 -3.69 1.16 3.12
C THR A 30 -2.64 0.40 3.92
N ILE A 31 -1.38 0.86 3.90
CA ILE A 31 -0.29 0.22 4.65
C ILE A 31 -0.50 0.36 6.16
N SER A 32 -0.99 1.50 6.64
CA SER A 32 -1.33 1.65 8.07
C SER A 32 -2.42 0.68 8.50
N ASN A 33 -3.52 0.57 7.74
CA ASN A 33 -4.59 -0.38 8.05
C ASN A 33 -4.07 -1.83 8.04
N LEU A 34 -3.26 -2.17 7.04
CA LEU A 34 -2.67 -3.49 6.91
C LEU A 34 -1.70 -3.83 8.05
N ALA A 35 -0.95 -2.84 8.54
CA ALA A 35 -0.10 -3.02 9.71
C ALA A 35 -0.93 -3.33 10.96
N PHE A 36 -2.10 -2.72 11.13
CA PHE A 36 -3.03 -3.05 12.21
C PHE A 36 -3.59 -4.47 12.07
N ASP A 37 -4.02 -4.86 10.87
CA ASP A 37 -4.56 -6.19 10.61
C ASP A 37 -3.52 -7.28 10.90
N VAL A 38 -2.30 -7.12 10.37
CA VAL A 38 -1.19 -8.07 10.57
C VAL A 38 -0.69 -8.08 12.01
N ALA A 39 -0.77 -6.96 12.74
CA ALA A 39 -0.47 -6.92 14.17
C ALA A 39 -1.43 -7.80 14.98
N GLY A 40 -2.69 -7.89 14.56
CA GLY A 40 -3.68 -8.82 15.12
C GLY A 40 -3.28 -10.29 14.96
N ASP A 41 -2.57 -10.62 13.88
CA ASP A 41 -2.07 -11.97 13.58
C ASP A 41 -0.72 -12.30 14.26
N GLY A 42 -0.11 -11.33 14.95
CA GLY A 42 1.15 -11.52 15.68
C GLY A 42 2.42 -11.56 14.83
N ASP A 43 2.36 -11.22 13.54
CA ASP A 43 3.52 -11.19 12.65
C ASP A 43 4.28 -9.86 12.75
N ALA A 44 5.10 -9.75 13.80
CA ALA A 44 5.88 -8.55 14.11
C ALA A 44 6.86 -8.13 12.98
N GLN A 45 7.38 -9.08 12.20
CA GLN A 45 8.33 -8.79 11.12
C GLN A 45 7.63 -8.13 9.93
N THR A 46 6.44 -8.63 9.58
CA THR A 46 5.62 -8.02 8.54
C THR A 46 5.10 -6.65 8.99
N VAL A 47 4.66 -6.51 10.26
CA VAL A 47 4.30 -5.20 10.83
C VAL A 47 5.46 -4.21 10.72
N ARG A 48 6.69 -4.62 11.09
CA ARG A 48 7.85 -3.75 11.01
C ARG A 48 8.11 -3.27 9.58
N SER A 49 8.08 -4.21 8.62
CA SER A 49 8.27 -3.89 7.20
C SER A 49 7.20 -2.93 6.68
N LEU A 50 5.94 -3.09 7.12
CA LEU A 50 4.85 -2.19 6.77
C LEU A 50 5.06 -0.79 7.34
N LEU A 51 5.49 -0.68 8.60
CA LEU A 51 5.78 0.62 9.21
C LEU A 51 6.96 1.33 8.52
N ASP A 52 8.01 0.60 8.13
CA ASP A 52 9.14 1.17 7.40
C ASP A 52 8.69 1.69 6.02
N ILE A 53 7.83 0.96 5.30
CA ILE A 53 7.28 1.44 4.01
C ILE A 53 6.35 2.65 4.23
N GLY A 54 5.50 2.62 5.26
CA GLY A 54 4.63 3.75 5.62
C GLY A 54 5.43 5.03 5.90
N TRP A 55 6.56 4.90 6.59
CA TRP A 55 7.49 6.00 6.81
C TRP A 55 8.07 6.54 5.49
N MET A 56 8.52 5.66 4.60
CA MET A 56 9.03 6.06 3.28
C MET A 56 7.98 6.78 2.44
N LEU A 57 6.71 6.37 2.49
CA LEU A 57 5.60 7.05 1.81
C LEU A 57 5.35 8.45 2.38
N LYS A 58 5.48 8.62 3.69
CA LYS A 58 5.37 9.94 4.34
C LYS A 58 6.47 10.89 3.87
N VAL A 59 7.72 10.43 3.88
CA VAL A 59 8.86 11.21 3.37
C VAL A 59 8.65 11.55 1.89
N MET A 60 8.18 10.59 1.10
CA MET A 60 7.88 10.81 -0.30
C MET A 60 6.76 11.83 -0.54
N ARG A 61 5.74 11.88 0.33
CA ARG A 61 4.68 12.92 0.26
C ARG A 61 5.27 14.30 0.51
N GLU A 62 6.13 14.43 1.52
CA GLU A 62 6.84 15.66 1.86
C GLU A 62 7.77 16.09 0.71
N ASP A 63 8.50 15.14 0.12
CA ASP A 63 9.35 15.36 -1.05
C ASP A 63 8.55 15.76 -2.28
N LEU A 64 7.40 15.13 -2.56
CA LEU A 64 6.56 15.51 -3.70
C LEU A 64 6.06 16.93 -3.58
N ALA A 65 5.70 17.38 -2.38
CA ALA A 65 5.36 18.78 -2.12
C ALA A 65 6.52 19.73 -2.43
N MET A 66 7.76 19.23 -2.53
CA MET A 66 8.98 20.00 -2.80
C MET A 66 9.59 19.78 -4.20
N CYS A 67 9.56 18.58 -4.80
CA CYS A 67 9.96 18.22 -6.19
C CYS A 67 9.79 16.70 -6.50
N CYS A 68 9.65 16.31 -7.77
CA CYS A 68 9.51 14.89 -8.19
C CYS A 68 10.88 14.18 -8.38
N SER A 69 11.25 13.24 -7.50
CA SER A 69 12.50 12.44 -7.60
C SER A 69 12.27 10.99 -8.09
N ALA A 70 13.29 10.34 -8.63
CA ALA A 70 13.22 8.96 -9.14
C ALA A 70 13.07 7.90 -8.03
N SER A 71 13.58 8.17 -6.83
CA SER A 71 13.44 7.34 -5.62
C SER A 71 11.97 7.10 -5.24
N ASN A 72 11.12 8.09 -5.51
CA ASN A 72 9.68 8.03 -5.23
C ASN A 72 8.97 6.93 -6.03
N MET A 73 9.39 6.70 -7.28
CA MET A 73 8.83 5.64 -8.13
C MET A 73 9.04 4.23 -7.54
N THR A 74 10.23 3.98 -7.00
CA THR A 74 10.61 2.67 -6.44
C THR A 74 9.81 2.36 -5.17
N ILE A 75 9.61 3.35 -4.30
CA ILE A 75 8.84 3.21 -3.05
C ILE A 75 7.41 2.77 -3.36
N ILE A 76 6.77 3.38 -4.35
CA ILE A 76 5.42 3.01 -4.78
C ILE A 76 5.38 1.62 -5.39
N GLY A 77 6.37 1.25 -6.21
CA GLY A 77 6.46 -0.10 -6.76
C GLY A 77 6.47 -1.18 -5.66
N ASN A 78 7.24 -0.94 -4.59
CA ASN A 78 7.32 -1.84 -3.44
C ASN A 78 5.98 -1.91 -2.68
N ALA A 79 5.34 -0.76 -2.41
CA ALA A 79 4.05 -0.71 -1.73
C ALA A 79 2.94 -1.46 -2.49
N VAL A 80 2.86 -1.25 -3.81
CA VAL A 80 1.88 -1.94 -4.67
C VAL A 80 2.13 -3.45 -4.70
N SER A 81 3.39 -3.87 -4.81
CA SER A 81 3.75 -5.29 -4.83
C SER A 81 3.36 -6.00 -3.53
N LEU A 82 3.56 -5.34 -2.40
CA LEU A 82 3.20 -5.86 -1.08
C LEU A 82 1.69 -6.00 -0.90
N ILE A 83 0.92 -4.98 -1.30
CA ILE A 83 -0.55 -5.03 -1.27
C ILE A 83 -1.06 -6.21 -2.10
N ARG A 84 -0.53 -6.40 -3.32
CA ARG A 84 -0.91 -7.54 -4.16
C ARG A 84 -0.55 -8.88 -3.55
N ALA A 85 0.62 -9.00 -2.92
CA ALA A 85 1.03 -10.24 -2.26
C ALA A 85 0.09 -10.58 -1.10
N LEU A 86 -0.33 -9.59 -0.31
CA LEU A 86 -1.24 -9.77 0.82
C LEU A 86 -2.68 -10.04 0.36
N GLN A 87 -3.16 -9.36 -0.68
CA GLN A 87 -4.43 -9.70 -1.32
C GLN A 87 -4.43 -11.14 -1.82
N THR A 88 -3.35 -11.59 -2.47
CA THR A 88 -3.20 -12.98 -2.92
C THR A 88 -3.27 -13.96 -1.76
N ARG A 89 -2.62 -13.66 -0.62
CA ARG A 89 -2.68 -14.49 0.59
C ARG A 89 -4.08 -14.53 1.22
N CYS A 90 -4.79 -13.40 1.24
CA CYS A 90 -6.16 -13.34 1.76
C CYS A 90 -7.15 -14.12 0.88
N VAL A 91 -6.98 -14.09 -0.44
CA VAL A 91 -7.80 -14.86 -1.39
C VAL A 91 -7.47 -16.36 -1.35
N ALA A 92 -6.24 -16.73 -0.98
CA ALA A 92 -5.79 -18.12 -0.88
C ALA A 92 -6.20 -18.84 0.42
N LEU A 93 -6.87 -18.17 1.37
CA LEU A 93 -7.48 -18.85 2.52
C LEU A 93 -8.63 -19.74 2.01
N PRO A 94 -8.52 -21.08 2.10
CA PRO A 94 -9.66 -21.93 1.82
C PRO A 94 -10.73 -21.62 2.86
N THR A 95 -11.97 -21.45 2.39
CA THR A 95 -13.16 -21.53 3.24
C THR A 95 -13.04 -22.74 4.16
N VAL A 96 -12.70 -22.49 5.43
CA VAL A 96 -12.75 -23.48 6.49
C VAL A 96 -14.15 -24.05 6.48
N GLY A 97 -14.21 -25.37 6.26
CA GLY A 97 -15.45 -26.09 5.98
C GLY A 97 -16.56 -25.77 6.98
N THR A 98 -17.75 -25.55 6.44
CA THR A 98 -18.99 -25.78 7.18
C THR A 98 -18.98 -27.22 7.68
N VAL A 99 -18.71 -27.39 8.96
CA VAL A 99 -19.03 -28.62 9.70
C VAL A 99 -20.55 -28.59 9.89
N HIS A 100 -21.24 -29.47 9.16
CA HIS A 100 -22.62 -29.88 9.42
C HIS A 100 -22.63 -31.39 9.65
#